data_AF-A0A1H8XTA4-F1
#
_entry.id   AF-A0A1H8XTA4-F1
#
_cell.length_a   1.000
_cell.length_b   1.000
_cell.length_c   1.000
_cell.angle_alpha   90.00
_cell.angle_beta   90.00
_cell.angle_gamma   90.00
#
_symmetry.space_group_name_H-M   'P 1'
#
loop_
_entity.id
_entity.type
_entity.pdbx_description
1 polymer ?
#
loop_
_entity_poly.entity_id
_entity_poly.type
_entity_poly.pdbx_seq_one_letter_code
_entity_poly.pdbx_strand_id
1 'polypeptide(L)'
;MTDVPTAPPPAAYRSVVLLLWALAINAAIACRGLFWDGSPFMANILDLGQVHDFYTARAHVDWVTQLPLLLLSELGVRDTRLLAMVYSAALFGLPTALYHFALARVKGDAVLLGIVIAVIAAVYLPTNFFIIGEYNITYAAVVVAMAVTLTPGPRRLSDAVLLCLLGLLCVRSYETMVYLGPLVAAAIVWSMRKDDDPWVRGLMVVAAVAFVAATFVALVAIIDYWHHPHFLKVRAMTFDFWQNQQFVIPLIALALSATIALLRPSWLRSSGPPLVIAIAATALVLSPWYRLVYEHSILYPPAHYLARQAAGVVLAVLLGCMWLHVAWQHRPPEVFTILRLPVVSRRLVLTMTALLLAAAVPDVVLTGLWSDYLTRMRTLVDGREGAIRARELPLLEWPDKLFAQDWSLPAMSALISRTPGRAYVLADKDYLSNPPFDPACGTLPHLPGYGWGK
;
A
#
# COMPACT_ATOMS: atom_id res chain seq x y z
N MET A 1 -27.76 22.68 23.49
CA MET A 1 -27.62 21.21 23.63
C MET A 1 -26.32 20.81 22.98
N THR A 2 -25.33 20.44 23.79
CA THR A 2 -24.03 19.95 23.31
C THR A 2 -24.20 18.48 22.89
N ASP A 3 -24.42 18.24 21.61
CA ASP A 3 -24.31 16.91 20.99
C ASP A 3 -22.85 16.43 21.11
N VAL A 4 -22.43 15.92 22.27
CA VAL A 4 -22.34 14.47 22.45
C VAL A 4 -22.01 13.62 21.22
N PRO A 5 -20.90 13.75 20.45
CA PRO A 5 -20.64 12.79 19.38
C PRO A 5 -20.59 11.39 20.00
N THR A 6 -21.58 10.56 19.69
CA THR A 6 -21.61 9.16 20.16
C THR A 6 -20.37 8.49 19.61
N ALA A 7 -19.48 8.05 20.51
CA ALA A 7 -18.26 7.35 20.13
C ALA A 7 -18.59 6.24 19.12
N PRO A 8 -17.79 6.10 18.05
CA PRO A 8 -18.02 5.02 17.08
C PRO A 8 -17.96 3.66 17.77
N PRO A 9 -18.58 2.61 17.19
CA PRO A 9 -18.63 1.29 17.82
C PRO A 9 -17.21 0.81 18.12
N PRO A 10 -16.83 0.59 19.39
CA PRO A 10 -15.47 0.16 19.73
C PRO A 10 -15.06 -1.13 19.02
N ALA A 11 -16.05 -1.97 18.69
CA ALA A 11 -15.89 -3.18 17.91
C ALA A 11 -15.38 -2.91 16.48
N ALA A 12 -15.85 -1.87 15.79
CA ALA A 12 -15.44 -1.60 14.40
C ALA A 12 -13.95 -1.30 14.30
N TYR A 13 -13.45 -0.38 15.15
CA TYR A 13 -12.02 -0.09 15.24
C TYR A 13 -11.19 -1.34 15.55
N ARG A 14 -11.59 -2.12 16.56
CA ARG A 14 -10.86 -3.34 16.97
C ARG A 14 -10.84 -4.40 15.85
N SER A 15 -11.97 -4.61 15.18
CA SER A 15 -12.07 -5.56 14.07
C SER A 15 -11.19 -5.16 12.89
N VAL A 16 -11.15 -3.87 12.54
CA VAL A 16 -10.28 -3.35 11.47
C VAL A 16 -8.81 -3.56 11.83
N VAL A 17 -8.39 -3.22 13.06
CA VAL A 17 -7.02 -3.41 13.52
C VAL A 17 -6.62 -4.88 13.52
N LEU A 18 -7.48 -5.75 14.05
CA LEU A 18 -7.24 -7.19 14.08
C LEU A 18 -7.08 -7.74 12.65
N LEU A 19 -7.97 -7.37 11.74
CA LEU A 19 -7.90 -7.77 10.35
C LEU A 19 -6.58 -7.31 9.70
N LEU A 20 -6.21 -6.04 9.86
CA LEU A 20 -4.99 -5.49 9.27
C LEU A 20 -3.74 -6.27 9.70
N TRP A 21 -3.59 -6.54 11.00
CA TRP A 21 -2.47 -7.32 11.50
C TRP A 21 -2.53 -8.79 11.07
N ALA A 22 -3.73 -9.39 11.01
CA ALA A 22 -3.89 -10.75 10.49
C ALA A 22 -3.47 -10.85 9.02
N LEU A 23 -3.84 -9.88 8.18
CA LEU A 23 -3.42 -9.82 6.77
C LEU A 23 -1.91 -9.59 6.64
N ALA A 24 -1.33 -8.70 7.44
CA ALA A 24 0.12 -8.46 7.44
C ALA A 24 0.91 -9.71 7.83
N ILE A 25 0.46 -10.44 8.86
CA ILE A 25 1.07 -11.71 9.28
C ILE A 25 0.91 -12.77 8.18
N ASN A 26 -0.28 -12.91 7.61
CA ASN A 26 -0.53 -13.85 6.50
C ASN A 26 0.39 -13.56 5.30
N ALA A 27 0.52 -12.29 4.91
CA ALA A 27 1.39 -11.87 3.81
C ALA A 27 2.88 -12.08 4.12
N ALA A 28 3.30 -11.87 5.38
CA ALA A 28 4.66 -12.13 5.83
C ALA A 28 5.01 -13.63 5.74
N ILE A 29 4.15 -14.50 6.27
CA ILE A 29 4.33 -15.97 6.21
C ILE A 29 4.34 -16.45 4.76
N ALA A 30 3.49 -15.89 3.91
CA ALA A 30 3.43 -16.18 2.48
C ALA A 30 4.60 -15.59 1.67
N CYS A 31 5.53 -14.87 2.31
CA CYS A 31 6.67 -14.23 1.66
C CYS A 31 6.24 -13.31 0.49
N ARG A 32 5.11 -12.60 0.62
CA ARG A 32 4.59 -11.72 -0.44
C ARG A 32 5.55 -10.58 -0.82
N GLY A 33 6.48 -10.24 0.05
CA GLY A 33 7.57 -9.31 -0.24
C GLY A 33 8.53 -9.78 -1.34
N LEU A 34 8.46 -11.05 -1.79
CA LEU A 34 9.24 -11.56 -2.93
C LEU A 34 8.55 -11.34 -4.28
N PHE A 35 7.28 -10.91 -4.30
CA PHE A 35 6.54 -10.74 -5.54
C PHE A 35 7.20 -9.70 -6.44
N TRP A 36 7.36 -10.04 -7.73
CA TRP A 36 8.00 -9.19 -8.75
C TRP A 36 9.38 -8.69 -8.30
N ASP A 37 9.59 -7.37 -8.24
CA ASP A 37 10.86 -6.72 -7.93
C ASP A 37 11.34 -7.04 -6.51
N GLY A 38 10.45 -7.52 -5.65
CA GLY A 38 10.79 -7.92 -4.29
C GLY A 38 11.87 -8.99 -4.20
N SER A 39 11.86 -9.99 -5.08
CA SER A 39 12.86 -11.07 -5.09
C SER A 39 14.25 -10.62 -5.58
N PRO A 40 14.43 -9.94 -6.72
CA PRO A 40 15.74 -9.40 -7.08
C PRO A 40 16.21 -8.35 -6.08
N PHE A 41 15.32 -7.55 -5.48
CA PHE A 41 15.71 -6.57 -4.48
C PHE A 41 16.28 -7.25 -3.24
N MET A 42 15.58 -8.25 -2.70
CA MET A 42 16.09 -9.03 -1.57
C MET A 42 17.43 -9.69 -1.91
N ALA A 43 17.57 -10.27 -3.10
CA ALA A 43 18.82 -10.89 -3.51
C ALA A 43 19.98 -9.89 -3.55
N ASN A 44 19.78 -8.70 -4.13
CA ASN A 44 20.80 -7.64 -4.16
C ASN A 44 21.18 -7.16 -2.75
N ILE A 45 20.22 -7.04 -1.84
CA ILE A 45 20.48 -6.66 -0.44
C ILE A 45 21.39 -7.71 0.24
N LEU A 46 21.11 -9.00 0.02
CA LEU A 46 21.91 -10.09 0.57
C LEU A 46 23.30 -10.20 -0.07
N ASP A 47 23.40 -9.94 -1.38
CA ASP A 47 24.68 -9.95 -2.13
C ASP A 47 25.60 -8.82 -1.69
N LEU A 48 25.05 -7.62 -1.50
CA LEU A 48 25.82 -6.43 -1.14
C LEU A 48 26.10 -6.34 0.36
N GLY A 49 25.27 -6.97 1.20
CA GLY A 49 25.39 -6.90 2.66
C GLY A 49 25.16 -5.49 3.22
N GLN A 50 24.52 -4.61 2.47
CA GLN A 50 24.21 -3.23 2.85
C GLN A 50 22.87 -2.81 2.27
N VAL A 51 22.36 -1.67 2.74
CA VAL A 51 21.18 -1.04 2.17
C VAL A 51 21.43 -0.73 0.71
N HIS A 52 20.48 -1.07 -0.16
CA HIS A 52 20.57 -0.82 -1.57
C HIS A 52 19.44 0.11 -2.03
N ASP A 53 19.83 1.24 -2.61
CA ASP A 53 18.92 2.24 -3.15
C ASP A 53 18.60 1.90 -4.61
N PHE A 54 17.47 1.23 -4.84
CA PHE A 54 17.01 0.91 -6.20
C PHE A 54 16.60 2.17 -6.97
N TYR A 55 16.08 3.17 -6.25
CA TYR A 55 15.89 4.53 -6.75
C TYR A 55 16.37 5.51 -5.70
N THR A 56 17.45 6.23 -6.00
CA THR A 56 17.95 7.26 -5.10
C THR A 56 16.84 8.26 -4.76
N ALA A 57 15.95 8.63 -5.69
CA ALA A 57 14.82 9.53 -5.43
C ALA A 57 13.77 8.99 -4.41
N ARG A 58 13.83 7.70 -4.04
CA ARG A 58 12.86 7.00 -3.17
C ARG A 58 13.49 6.26 -1.98
N ALA A 59 14.77 6.52 -1.72
CA ALA A 59 15.64 5.80 -0.79
C ALA A 59 15.15 5.71 0.68
N HIS A 60 14.47 6.72 1.22
CA HIS A 60 14.20 6.77 2.66
C HIS A 60 13.28 5.63 3.13
N VAL A 61 12.32 5.23 2.29
CA VAL A 61 11.39 4.14 2.61
C VAL A 61 12.12 2.80 2.60
N ASP A 62 12.99 2.60 1.62
CA ASP A 62 13.80 1.41 1.44
C ASP A 62 14.72 1.18 2.64
N TRP A 63 15.34 2.23 3.17
CA TRP A 63 16.24 2.12 4.33
C TRP A 63 15.55 1.50 5.55
N VAL A 64 14.32 1.93 5.82
CA VAL A 64 13.56 1.47 6.99
C VAL A 64 13.08 0.03 6.81
N THR A 65 12.70 -0.37 5.59
CA THR A 65 12.14 -1.69 5.32
C THR A 65 13.21 -2.77 5.13
N GLN A 66 14.42 -2.39 4.69
CA GLN A 66 15.54 -3.32 4.52
C GLN A 66 16.29 -3.61 5.82
N LEU A 67 16.26 -2.69 6.79
CA LEU A 67 17.05 -2.80 8.03
C LEU A 67 16.81 -4.11 8.82
N PRO A 68 15.57 -4.59 9.05
CA PRO A 68 15.36 -5.84 9.78
C PRO A 68 15.97 -7.06 9.09
N LEU A 69 15.96 -7.09 7.75
CA LEU A 69 16.58 -8.15 6.95
C LEU A 69 18.10 -8.14 7.10
N LEU A 70 18.71 -6.95 6.97
CA LEU A 70 20.16 -6.77 7.08
C LEU A 70 20.68 -7.17 8.47
N LEU A 71 20.01 -6.75 9.54
CA LEU A 71 20.39 -7.11 10.91
C LEU A 71 20.42 -8.63 11.12
N LEU A 72 19.44 -9.38 10.59
CA LEU A 72 19.45 -10.83 10.70
C LEU A 72 20.56 -11.49 9.85
N SER A 73 20.81 -10.96 8.66
CA SER A 73 21.91 -11.42 7.80
C SER A 73 23.27 -11.22 8.47
N GLU A 74 23.48 -10.08 9.14
CA GLU A 74 24.68 -9.78 9.92
C GLU A 74 24.82 -10.67 11.15
N LEU A 75 23.71 -11.02 11.80
CA LEU A 75 23.67 -12.01 12.90
C LEU A 75 23.90 -13.45 12.43
N GLY A 76 24.18 -13.67 11.15
CA GLY A 76 24.53 -14.98 10.59
C GLY A 76 23.34 -15.85 10.22
N VAL A 77 22.12 -15.30 10.16
CA VAL A 77 20.95 -16.04 9.66
C VAL A 77 21.12 -16.29 8.16
N ARG A 78 21.12 -17.56 7.75
CA ARG A 78 21.24 -17.98 6.34
C ARG A 78 20.01 -18.71 5.79
N ASP A 79 18.97 -18.88 6.61
CA ASP A 79 17.67 -19.40 6.13
C ASP A 79 16.97 -18.31 5.31
N THR A 80 17.06 -18.44 3.98
CA THR A 80 16.47 -17.49 3.02
C THR A 80 14.96 -17.38 3.15
N ARG A 81 14.27 -18.43 3.61
CA ARG A 81 12.83 -18.38 3.86
C ARG A 81 12.51 -17.52 5.08
N LEU A 82 13.26 -17.69 6.17
CA LEU A 82 13.12 -16.84 7.36
C LEU A 82 13.41 -15.37 7.00
N LEU A 83 14.47 -15.12 6.26
CA LEU A 83 14.81 -13.78 5.78
C LEU A 83 13.70 -13.19 4.89
N ALA A 84 13.10 -13.98 4.01
CA ALA A 84 11.99 -13.53 3.16
C ALA A 84 10.72 -13.22 3.97
N MET A 85 10.44 -14.01 5.01
CA MET A 85 9.34 -13.74 5.94
C MET A 85 9.57 -12.42 6.70
N VAL A 86 10.80 -12.17 7.18
CA VAL A 86 11.15 -10.94 7.90
C VAL A 86 11.13 -9.73 6.98
N TYR A 87 11.65 -9.87 5.77
CA TYR A 87 11.58 -8.83 4.75
C TYR A 87 10.13 -8.45 4.42
N SER A 88 9.28 -9.45 4.21
CA SER A 88 7.84 -9.25 4.01
C SER A 88 7.18 -8.62 5.25
N ALA A 89 7.54 -9.06 6.46
CA ALA A 89 7.03 -8.50 7.70
C ALA A 89 7.38 -7.01 7.87
N ALA A 90 8.58 -6.59 7.47
CA ALA A 90 8.97 -5.19 7.47
C ALA A 90 8.13 -4.36 6.48
N LEU A 91 7.97 -4.86 5.25
CA LEU A 91 7.21 -4.20 4.18
C LEU A 91 5.71 -4.06 4.49
N PHE A 92 5.09 -5.06 5.11
CA PHE A 92 3.67 -5.01 5.50
C PHE A 92 3.45 -4.40 6.89
N GLY A 93 4.37 -4.61 7.82
CA GLY A 93 4.24 -4.20 9.21
C GLY A 93 4.26 -2.70 9.40
N LEU A 94 5.15 -1.98 8.70
CA LEU A 94 5.24 -0.53 8.80
C LEU A 94 3.95 0.20 8.34
N PRO A 95 3.42 -0.01 7.11
CA PRO A 95 2.17 0.63 6.72
C PRO A 95 1.00 0.19 7.61
N THR A 96 0.97 -1.07 8.05
CA THR A 96 -0.05 -1.58 9.00
C THR A 96 -0.01 -0.82 10.33
N ALA A 97 1.18 -0.62 10.90
CA ALA A 97 1.36 0.13 12.14
C ALA A 97 0.94 1.61 11.98
N LEU A 98 1.27 2.23 10.85
CA LEU A 98 0.87 3.60 10.53
C LEU A 98 -0.66 3.71 10.37
N TYR A 99 -1.32 2.81 9.63
CA TYR A 99 -2.78 2.79 9.53
C TYR A 99 -3.46 2.51 10.87
N HIS A 100 -2.92 1.58 11.66
CA HIS A 100 -3.40 1.35 13.03
C HIS A 100 -3.29 2.63 13.87
N PHE A 101 -2.16 3.33 13.83
CA PHE A 101 -2.00 4.59 14.54
C PHE A 101 -3.00 5.66 14.06
N ALA A 102 -3.20 5.80 12.75
CA ALA A 102 -4.19 6.73 12.20
C ALA A 102 -5.61 6.42 12.71
N LEU A 103 -6.03 5.16 12.65
CA LEU A 103 -7.31 4.68 13.20
C LEU A 103 -7.44 4.99 14.69
N ALA A 104 -6.39 4.72 15.47
CA ALA A 104 -6.36 4.98 16.91
C ALA A 104 -6.49 6.48 17.22
N ARG A 105 -5.91 7.34 16.37
CA ARG A 105 -5.97 8.79 16.51
C ARG A 105 -7.37 9.34 16.22
N VAL A 106 -8.05 8.83 15.19
CA VAL A 106 -9.39 9.30 14.78
C VAL A 106 -10.55 8.54 15.42
N LYS A 107 -10.31 7.54 16.28
CA LYS A 107 -11.36 6.68 16.88
C LYS A 107 -12.43 7.43 17.68
N GLY A 108 -12.20 8.69 18.05
CA GLY A 108 -13.19 9.52 18.74
C GLY A 108 -14.21 10.18 17.80
N ASP A 109 -13.92 10.23 16.50
CA ASP A 109 -14.74 10.88 15.48
C ASP A 109 -15.16 9.83 14.45
N ALA A 110 -16.46 9.51 14.44
CA ALA A 110 -17.00 8.46 13.58
C ALA A 110 -16.86 8.77 12.07
N VAL A 111 -16.88 10.05 11.67
CA VAL A 111 -16.73 10.42 10.25
C VAL A 111 -15.28 10.27 9.83
N LEU A 112 -14.34 10.80 10.63
CA LEU A 112 -12.90 10.62 10.35
C LEU A 112 -12.51 9.14 10.38
N LEU A 113 -13.01 8.36 11.35
CA LEU A 113 -12.80 6.92 11.40
C LEU A 113 -13.34 6.22 10.14
N GLY A 114 -14.55 6.56 9.71
CA GLY A 114 -15.14 6.03 8.49
C GLY A 114 -14.27 6.33 7.26
N ILE A 115 -13.73 7.55 7.15
CA ILE A 115 -12.85 7.92 6.03
C ILE A 115 -11.53 7.14 6.07
N VAL A 116 -10.90 6.98 7.24
CA VAL A 116 -9.64 6.20 7.34
C VAL A 116 -9.88 4.73 6.99
N ILE A 117 -11.02 4.15 7.41
CA ILE A 117 -11.40 2.78 7.00
C ILE A 117 -11.62 2.72 5.48
N ALA A 118 -12.25 3.73 4.88
CA ALA A 118 -12.43 3.82 3.44
C ALA A 118 -11.09 3.90 2.68
N VAL A 119 -10.11 4.67 3.21
CA VAL A 119 -8.75 4.71 2.66
C VAL A 119 -8.14 3.31 2.67
N ILE A 120 -8.25 2.58 3.78
CA ILE A 120 -7.69 1.23 3.85
C ILE A 120 -8.37 0.30 2.83
N ALA A 121 -9.69 0.35 2.73
CA ALA A 121 -10.46 -0.52 1.85
C ALA A 121 -10.29 -0.20 0.36
N ALA A 122 -10.18 1.07 -0.02
CA ALA A 122 -10.17 1.53 -1.41
C ALA A 122 -8.79 1.93 -1.93
N VAL A 123 -7.79 2.11 -1.06
CA VAL A 123 -6.42 2.50 -1.43
C VAL A 123 -5.43 1.42 -1.02
N TYR A 124 -5.37 1.05 0.26
CA TYR A 124 -4.33 0.13 0.74
C TYR A 124 -4.54 -1.30 0.24
N LEU A 125 -5.68 -1.95 0.54
CA LEU A 125 -5.91 -3.34 0.12
C LEU A 125 -5.78 -3.54 -1.40
N PRO A 126 -6.33 -2.65 -2.25
CA PRO A 126 -6.20 -2.82 -3.69
C PRO A 126 -4.79 -2.56 -4.25
N THR A 127 -3.84 -2.07 -3.45
CA THR A 127 -2.48 -1.77 -3.92
C THR A 127 -1.39 -2.54 -3.16
N ASN A 128 -1.70 -3.15 -2.01
CA ASN A 128 -0.73 -3.88 -1.19
C ASN A 128 -0.14 -5.16 -1.84
N PHE A 129 -0.65 -5.56 -3.01
CA PHE A 129 -0.16 -6.58 -3.95
C PHE A 129 1.34 -6.97 -3.79
N PHE A 130 2.27 -6.23 -4.39
CA PHE A 130 2.25 -4.78 -4.67
C PHE A 130 3.04 -4.00 -3.60
N ILE A 131 3.08 -4.52 -2.36
CA ILE A 131 4.30 -4.72 -1.59
C ILE A 131 5.37 -3.64 -1.65
N ILE A 132 6.38 -3.98 -2.44
CA ILE A 132 7.68 -3.35 -2.53
C ILE A 132 7.61 -1.88 -2.98
N GLY A 133 6.50 -1.46 -3.58
CA GLY A 133 6.31 -0.08 -3.95
C GLY A 133 6.25 0.85 -2.74
N GLU A 134 7.08 1.88 -2.78
CA GLU A 134 7.31 2.87 -1.72
C GLU A 134 6.06 3.70 -1.41
N TYR A 135 5.11 3.71 -2.35
CA TYR A 135 3.80 4.35 -2.20
C TYR A 135 2.98 3.79 -1.03
N ASN A 136 3.12 2.51 -0.68
CA ASN A 136 2.34 1.91 0.42
C ASN A 136 2.64 2.59 1.76
N ILE A 137 3.94 2.80 2.04
CA ILE A 137 4.40 3.46 3.26
C ILE A 137 4.14 4.96 3.17
N THR A 138 4.36 5.57 2.01
CA THR A 138 4.06 6.99 1.77
C THR A 138 2.58 7.31 2.03
N TYR A 139 1.66 6.49 1.52
CA TYR A 139 0.22 6.64 1.71
C TYR A 139 -0.18 6.49 3.17
N ALA A 140 0.36 5.50 3.87
CA ALA A 140 0.10 5.34 5.29
C ALA A 140 0.64 6.52 6.12
N ALA A 141 1.84 7.03 5.78
CA ALA A 141 2.47 8.16 6.44
C ALA A 141 1.65 9.46 6.29
N VAL A 142 1.17 9.78 5.07
CA VAL A 142 0.33 10.97 4.87
C VAL A 142 -1.04 10.84 5.55
N VAL A 143 -1.59 9.63 5.65
CA VAL A 143 -2.83 9.37 6.40
C VAL A 143 -2.63 9.63 7.89
N VAL A 144 -1.51 9.18 8.46
CA VAL A 144 -1.14 9.52 9.85
C VAL A 144 -0.96 11.01 10.01
N ALA A 145 -0.23 11.67 9.10
CA ALA A 145 0.01 13.11 9.17
C ALA A 145 -1.32 13.89 9.16
N MET A 146 -2.27 13.50 8.31
CA MET A 146 -3.62 14.08 8.28
C MET A 146 -4.43 13.76 9.53
N ALA A 147 -4.40 12.52 10.03
CA ALA A 147 -5.09 12.13 11.25
C ALA A 147 -4.60 12.93 12.46
N VAL A 148 -3.29 13.05 12.65
CA VAL A 148 -2.67 13.86 13.71
C VAL A 148 -3.03 15.33 13.55
N THR A 149 -2.99 15.84 12.32
CA THR A 149 -3.27 17.25 12.02
C THR A 149 -4.73 17.62 12.28
N LEU A 150 -5.66 16.73 11.97
CA LEU A 150 -7.09 17.04 11.98
C LEU A 150 -7.80 16.66 13.28
N THR A 151 -7.19 15.84 14.13
CA THR A 151 -7.87 15.43 15.37
C THR A 151 -8.02 16.61 16.34
N PRO A 152 -9.21 16.80 16.97
CA PRO A 152 -9.45 17.89 17.91
C PRO A 152 -8.58 17.83 19.17
N GLY A 153 -8.34 19.00 19.78
CA GLY A 153 -7.61 19.17 21.04
C GLY A 153 -6.31 19.98 20.90
N PRO A 154 -5.70 20.39 22.03
CA PRO A 154 -4.41 21.07 22.02
C PRO A 154 -3.32 20.15 21.44
N ARG A 155 -2.47 20.70 20.58
CA ARG A 155 -1.35 19.94 20.00
C ARG A 155 -0.30 19.67 21.07
N ARG A 156 0.17 18.42 21.08
CA ARG A 156 1.29 17.99 21.92
C ARG A 156 2.59 18.17 21.15
N LEU A 157 3.68 18.44 21.86
CA LEU A 157 5.02 18.47 21.27
C LEU A 157 5.34 17.17 20.52
N SER A 158 4.91 16.01 21.06
CA SER A 158 5.05 14.70 20.42
C SER A 158 4.40 14.62 19.04
N ASP A 159 3.24 15.26 18.86
CA ASP A 159 2.52 15.27 17.59
C ASP A 159 3.28 16.09 16.55
N ALA A 160 3.86 17.22 16.95
CA ALA A 160 4.67 18.05 16.06
C ALA A 160 5.98 17.34 15.66
N VAL A 161 6.67 16.68 16.60
CA VAL A 161 7.85 15.86 16.30
C VAL A 161 7.51 14.72 15.35
N LEU A 162 6.39 14.02 15.59
CA LEU A 162 5.92 12.95 14.70
C LEU A 162 5.68 13.48 13.28
N LEU A 163 5.04 14.65 13.13
CA LEU A 163 4.83 15.27 11.82
C LEU A 163 6.14 15.62 11.12
N CYS A 164 7.17 16.07 11.85
CA CYS A 164 8.51 16.30 11.28
C CYS A 164 9.13 14.99 10.79
N LEU A 165 9.06 13.92 11.57
CA LEU A 165 9.61 12.61 11.21
C LEU A 165 8.90 12.02 9.98
N LEU A 166 7.57 12.13 9.91
CA LEU A 166 6.79 11.72 8.74
C LEU A 166 7.11 12.58 7.51
N GLY A 167 7.26 13.89 7.70
CA GLY A 167 7.67 14.80 6.62
C GLY A 167 9.03 14.42 6.05
N LEU A 168 10.02 14.13 6.92
CA LEU A 168 11.36 13.70 6.52
C LEU A 168 11.34 12.35 5.78
N LEU A 169 10.57 11.38 6.30
CA LEU A 169 10.36 10.09 5.64
C LEU A 169 9.81 10.28 4.22
N CYS A 170 8.88 11.22 4.03
CA CYS A 170 8.27 11.48 2.73
C CYS A 170 9.15 12.25 1.73
N VAL A 171 10.28 12.86 2.14
CA VAL A 171 11.09 13.70 1.23
C VAL A 171 11.58 12.94 0.00
N ARG A 172 12.07 11.71 0.20
CA ARG A 172 12.53 10.81 -0.87
C ARG A 172 11.73 9.52 -0.79
N SER A 173 10.42 9.61 -0.97
CA SER A 173 9.55 8.44 -0.87
C SER A 173 8.83 8.10 -2.16
N TYR A 174 8.08 9.03 -2.77
CA TYR A 174 7.24 8.69 -3.92
C TYR A 174 6.73 9.89 -4.75
N GLU A 175 6.48 9.71 -6.05
CA GLU A 175 6.08 10.80 -6.95
C GLU A 175 4.77 11.50 -6.59
N THR A 176 3.82 10.82 -5.93
CA THR A 176 2.52 11.43 -5.58
C THR A 176 2.65 12.51 -4.52
N MET A 177 3.80 12.65 -3.88
CA MET A 177 4.10 13.80 -3.02
C MET A 177 4.01 15.14 -3.76
N VAL A 178 4.00 15.14 -5.10
CA VAL A 178 3.70 16.33 -5.92
C VAL A 178 2.34 16.95 -5.60
N TYR A 179 1.33 16.16 -5.20
CA TYR A 179 0.01 16.66 -4.81
C TYR A 179 -0.37 16.31 -3.36
N LEU A 180 0.15 15.23 -2.78
CA LEU A 180 -0.08 14.91 -1.36
C LEU A 180 0.71 15.81 -0.42
N GLY A 181 1.94 16.19 -0.79
CA GLY A 181 2.78 17.07 0.02
C GLY A 181 2.14 18.44 0.25
N PRO A 182 1.68 19.17 -0.79
CA PRO A 182 1.03 20.46 -0.62
C PRO A 182 -0.28 20.36 0.16
N LEU A 183 -1.05 19.29 -0.04
CA LEU A 183 -2.30 19.04 0.69
C LEU A 183 -2.04 18.90 2.21
N VAL A 184 -1.07 18.07 2.60
CA VAL A 184 -0.71 17.87 4.01
C VAL A 184 -0.11 19.15 4.59
N ALA A 185 0.81 19.82 3.88
CA ALA A 185 1.40 21.08 4.33
C ALA A 185 0.34 22.16 4.55
N ALA A 186 -0.63 22.30 3.63
CA ALA A 186 -1.72 23.24 3.77
C ALA A 186 -2.62 22.93 4.98
N ALA A 187 -2.93 21.65 5.21
CA ALA A 187 -3.68 21.22 6.39
C ALA A 187 -2.92 21.52 7.70
N ILE A 188 -1.60 21.31 7.73
CA ILE A 188 -0.74 21.65 8.87
C ILE A 188 -0.78 23.16 9.11
N VAL A 189 -0.49 23.98 8.11
CA VAL A 189 -0.50 25.45 8.24
C VAL A 189 -1.86 25.96 8.71
N TRP A 190 -2.93 25.46 8.10
CA TRP A 190 -4.29 25.79 8.50
C TRP A 190 -4.58 25.44 9.96
N SER A 191 -4.06 24.31 10.43
CA SER A 191 -4.30 23.84 11.79
C SER A 191 -3.57 24.65 12.87
N MET A 192 -2.46 25.32 12.52
CA MET A 192 -1.67 26.16 13.43
C MET A 192 -2.47 27.32 14.05
N ARG A 193 -3.60 27.70 13.47
CA ARG A 193 -4.52 28.71 14.03
C ARG A 193 -5.07 28.36 15.42
N LYS A 194 -4.85 27.12 15.88
CA LYS A 194 -5.32 26.59 17.15
C LYS A 194 -4.25 26.56 18.24
N ASP A 195 -2.99 26.86 17.91
CA ASP A 195 -1.85 26.59 18.77
C ASP A 195 -1.15 27.88 19.19
N ASP A 196 -1.13 28.11 20.51
CA ASP A 196 -0.49 29.27 21.13
C ASP A 196 0.97 29.00 21.55
N ASP A 197 1.39 27.73 21.62
CA ASP A 197 2.76 27.34 22.01
C ASP A 197 3.76 27.58 20.86
N PRO A 198 4.77 28.45 21.05
CA PRO A 198 5.74 28.79 20.00
C PRO A 198 6.60 27.61 19.56
N TRP A 199 6.92 26.65 20.44
CA TRP A 199 7.75 25.49 20.09
C TRP A 199 6.99 24.50 19.21
N VAL A 200 5.75 24.19 19.59
CA VAL A 200 4.86 23.35 18.80
C VAL A 200 4.63 23.98 17.44
N ARG A 201 4.36 25.28 17.41
CA ARG A 201 4.16 26.04 16.18
C ARG A 201 5.42 26.03 15.29
N GLY A 202 6.61 26.21 15.87
CA GLY A 202 7.88 26.13 15.15
C GLY A 202 8.11 24.77 14.50
N LEU A 203 7.91 23.68 15.23
CA LEU A 203 8.01 22.32 14.68
C LEU A 203 6.95 22.05 13.60
N MET A 204 5.74 22.57 13.74
CA MET A 204 4.73 22.45 12.69
C MET A 204 5.13 23.17 11.40
N VAL A 205 5.80 24.32 11.48
CA VAL A 205 6.39 24.98 10.30
C VAL A 205 7.45 24.07 9.68
N VAL A 206 8.36 23.51 10.47
CA VAL A 206 9.38 22.57 9.99
C VAL A 206 8.74 21.36 9.29
N ALA A 207 7.69 20.78 9.88
CA ALA A 207 6.96 19.68 9.28
C ALA A 207 6.31 20.07 7.94
N ALA A 208 5.63 21.23 7.88
CA ALA A 208 5.03 21.74 6.64
C ALA A 208 6.09 21.95 5.55
N VAL A 209 7.25 22.52 5.90
CA VAL A 209 8.39 22.69 4.98
C VAL A 209 8.92 21.33 4.50
N ALA A 210 9.02 20.33 5.37
CA ALA A 210 9.45 18.99 4.98
C ALA A 210 8.49 18.35 3.95
N PHE A 211 7.17 18.51 4.12
CA PHE A 211 6.19 18.06 3.13
C PHE A 211 6.26 18.82 1.80
N VAL A 212 6.61 20.12 1.82
CA VAL A 212 6.88 20.89 0.59
C VAL A 212 8.20 20.45 -0.05
N ALA A 213 9.23 20.12 0.73
CA ALA A 213 10.48 19.58 0.20
C ALA A 213 10.24 18.22 -0.49
N ALA A 214 9.39 17.36 0.08
CA ALA A 214 8.94 16.12 -0.55
C ALA A 214 8.28 16.36 -1.92
N THR A 215 7.46 17.40 -2.04
CA THR A 215 6.87 17.83 -3.32
C THR A 215 7.94 18.20 -4.33
N PHE A 216 8.94 18.97 -3.93
CA PHE A 216 10.00 19.41 -4.82
C PHE A 216 10.85 18.24 -5.32
N VAL A 217 11.27 17.34 -4.42
CA VAL A 217 12.04 16.14 -4.79
C VAL A 217 11.22 15.24 -5.72
N ALA A 218 9.93 15.02 -5.44
CA ALA A 218 9.05 14.27 -6.32
C ALA A 218 8.94 14.92 -7.72
N LEU A 219 8.85 16.25 -7.79
CA LEU A 219 8.79 16.97 -9.05
C LEU A 219 10.08 16.81 -9.87
N VAL A 220 11.24 16.96 -9.23
CA VAL A 220 12.55 16.75 -9.86
C VAL A 220 12.65 15.32 -10.40
N ALA A 221 12.29 14.32 -9.62
CA ALA A 221 12.29 12.93 -10.05
C ALA A 221 11.36 12.71 -11.27
N ILE A 222 10.16 13.28 -11.27
CA ILE A 222 9.24 13.19 -12.42
C ILE A 222 9.88 13.79 -13.67
N ILE A 223 10.55 14.94 -13.55
CA ILE A 223 11.21 15.63 -14.67
C ILE A 223 12.37 14.79 -15.21
N ASP A 224 13.26 14.33 -14.33
CA ASP A 224 14.45 13.56 -14.70
C ASP A 224 14.09 12.27 -15.43
N TYR A 225 13.04 11.58 -14.97
CA TYR A 225 12.58 10.33 -15.56
C TYR A 225 11.53 10.51 -16.67
N TRP A 226 11.11 11.74 -16.98
CA TRP A 226 9.99 12.00 -17.89
C TRP A 226 10.19 11.42 -19.29
N HIS A 227 11.42 11.41 -19.79
CA HIS A 227 11.75 10.94 -21.14
C HIS A 227 12.36 9.53 -21.16
N HIS A 228 12.51 8.89 -20.01
CA HIS A 228 13.13 7.57 -19.93
C HIS A 228 12.20 6.51 -20.58
N PRO A 229 12.69 5.63 -21.48
CA PRO A 229 11.85 4.67 -22.23
C PRO A 229 10.98 3.78 -21.35
N HIS A 230 11.51 3.34 -20.21
CA HIS A 230 10.74 2.58 -19.22
C HIS A 230 9.52 3.36 -18.69
N PHE A 231 9.70 4.65 -18.39
CA PHE A 231 8.64 5.51 -17.85
C PHE A 231 7.59 5.90 -18.89
N LEU A 232 7.94 5.97 -20.17
CA LEU A 232 6.95 6.08 -21.26
C LEU A 232 5.96 4.92 -21.22
N LYS A 233 6.46 3.68 -21.10
CA LYS A 233 5.62 2.47 -21.00
C LYS A 233 4.77 2.49 -19.72
N VAL A 234 5.38 2.79 -18.56
CA VAL A 234 4.67 2.83 -17.27
C VAL A 234 3.57 3.90 -17.24
N ARG A 235 3.80 5.07 -17.83
CA ARG A 235 2.78 6.13 -17.94
C ARG A 235 1.61 5.70 -18.81
N ALA A 236 1.88 5.07 -19.95
CA ALA A 236 0.81 4.55 -20.81
C ALA A 236 -0.06 3.53 -20.05
N MET A 237 0.58 2.63 -19.29
CA MET A 237 -0.12 1.62 -18.47
C MET A 237 -0.82 2.18 -17.22
N THR A 238 -0.62 3.45 -16.86
CA THR A 238 -1.26 4.05 -15.68
C THR A 238 -2.78 4.14 -15.85
N PHE A 239 -3.27 4.22 -17.09
CA PHE A 239 -4.70 4.21 -17.38
C PHE A 239 -5.33 2.81 -17.30
N ASP A 240 -4.53 1.76 -17.13
CA ASP A 240 -4.99 0.38 -16.99
C ASP A 240 -5.36 0.00 -15.53
N PHE A 241 -5.49 1.00 -14.65
CA PHE A 241 -5.93 0.78 -13.26
C PHE A 241 -7.28 0.04 -13.18
N TRP A 242 -8.10 0.12 -14.23
CA TRP A 242 -9.40 -0.54 -14.31
C TRP A 242 -9.31 -2.07 -14.31
N GLN A 243 -8.15 -2.63 -14.65
CA GLN A 243 -7.89 -4.08 -14.57
C GLN A 243 -7.89 -4.59 -13.12
N ASN A 244 -7.70 -3.70 -12.15
CA ASN A 244 -7.76 -4.04 -10.75
C ASN A 244 -9.20 -3.99 -10.23
N GLN A 245 -9.88 -5.13 -10.27
CA GLN A 245 -11.26 -5.24 -9.76
C GLN A 245 -11.36 -4.89 -8.27
N GLN A 246 -10.33 -5.20 -7.47
CA GLN A 246 -10.30 -4.85 -6.05
C GLN A 246 -10.25 -3.33 -5.84
N PHE A 247 -9.75 -2.56 -6.81
CA PHE A 247 -9.74 -1.10 -6.78
C PHE A 247 -11.02 -0.48 -7.35
N VAL A 248 -11.46 -0.96 -8.52
CA VAL A 248 -12.59 -0.37 -9.26
C VAL A 248 -13.91 -0.54 -8.51
N ILE A 249 -14.17 -1.71 -7.93
CA ILE A 249 -15.44 -1.98 -7.24
C ILE A 249 -15.66 -1.00 -6.06
N PRO A 250 -14.74 -0.84 -5.09
CA PRO A 250 -14.93 0.13 -4.01
C PRO A 250 -14.89 1.56 -4.52
N LEU A 251 -14.07 1.88 -5.54
CA LEU A 251 -14.05 3.22 -6.14
C LEU A 251 -15.42 3.63 -6.68
N ILE A 252 -16.06 2.78 -7.48
CA ILE A 252 -17.39 3.05 -8.04
C ILE A 252 -18.42 3.22 -6.91
N ALA A 253 -18.39 2.36 -5.90
CA ALA A 253 -19.32 2.42 -4.79
C ALA A 253 -19.19 3.72 -3.98
N LEU A 254 -17.96 4.15 -3.71
CA LEU A 254 -17.66 5.41 -3.03
C LEU A 254 -18.03 6.61 -3.89
N ALA A 255 -17.67 6.62 -5.19
CA ALA A 255 -17.98 7.70 -6.12
C ALA A 255 -19.50 7.87 -6.31
N LEU A 256 -20.24 6.77 -6.46
CA LEU A 256 -21.70 6.80 -6.56
C LEU A 256 -22.32 7.33 -5.27
N SER A 257 -21.88 6.82 -4.12
CA SER A 257 -22.39 7.26 -2.81
C SER A 257 -22.11 8.75 -2.57
N ALA A 258 -20.90 9.21 -2.89
CA ALA A 258 -20.51 10.62 -2.76
C ALA A 258 -21.34 11.50 -3.70
N THR A 259 -21.48 11.11 -4.96
CA THR A 259 -22.25 11.88 -5.96
C THR A 259 -23.71 12.03 -5.56
N ILE A 260 -24.36 10.93 -5.15
CA ILE A 260 -25.76 10.99 -4.69
C ILE A 260 -25.88 11.81 -3.41
N ALA A 261 -24.95 11.67 -2.46
CA ALA A 261 -24.96 12.45 -1.22
C ALA A 261 -24.75 13.95 -1.44
N LEU A 262 -23.96 14.34 -2.45
CA LEU A 262 -23.76 15.75 -2.81
C LEU A 262 -25.01 16.34 -3.51
N LEU A 263 -25.66 15.56 -4.37
CA LEU A 263 -26.87 15.99 -5.09
C LEU A 263 -28.13 15.95 -4.21
N ARG A 264 -28.21 15.01 -3.26
CA ARG A 264 -29.36 14.78 -2.38
C ARG A 264 -28.88 14.40 -0.96
N PRO A 265 -28.48 15.37 -0.12
CA PRO A 265 -27.93 15.10 1.21
C PRO A 265 -28.83 14.25 2.12
N SER A 266 -30.15 14.40 2.02
CA SER A 266 -31.14 13.61 2.77
C SER A 266 -31.06 12.11 2.49
N TRP A 267 -30.50 11.69 1.34
CA TRP A 267 -30.30 10.29 0.98
C TRP A 267 -29.39 9.55 1.97
N LEU A 268 -28.45 10.24 2.63
CA LEU A 268 -27.58 9.65 3.65
C LEU A 268 -28.35 9.11 4.87
N ARG A 269 -29.57 9.60 5.12
CA ARG A 269 -30.45 9.09 6.18
C ARG A 269 -31.17 7.80 5.77
N SER A 270 -31.32 7.56 4.48
CA SER A 270 -32.02 6.41 3.92
C SER A 270 -31.17 5.12 3.96
N SER A 271 -31.77 3.99 3.60
CA SER A 271 -31.07 2.71 3.42
C SER A 271 -30.22 2.63 2.14
N GLY A 272 -30.18 3.68 1.33
CA GLY A 272 -29.46 3.74 0.06
C GLY A 272 -27.95 3.52 0.17
N PRO A 273 -27.20 4.30 0.99
CA PRO A 273 -25.76 4.12 1.10
C PRO A 273 -25.35 2.70 1.53
N PRO A 274 -25.97 2.09 2.56
CA PRO A 274 -25.71 0.68 2.90
C PRO A 274 -25.98 -0.28 1.76
N LEU A 275 -27.04 -0.07 0.96
CA LEU A 275 -27.36 -0.95 -0.17
C LEU A 275 -26.25 -0.89 -1.25
N VAL A 276 -25.81 0.32 -1.62
CA VAL A 276 -24.71 0.50 -2.58
C VAL A 276 -23.45 -0.21 -2.10
N ILE A 277 -23.10 -0.04 -0.82
CA ILE A 277 -21.93 -0.69 -0.24
C ILE A 277 -22.11 -2.21 -0.12
N ALA A 278 -23.31 -2.70 0.19
CA ALA A 278 -23.58 -4.13 0.24
C ALA A 278 -23.45 -4.81 -1.13
N ILE A 279 -23.90 -4.15 -2.21
CA ILE A 279 -23.71 -4.63 -3.58
C ILE A 279 -22.21 -4.69 -3.91
N ALA A 280 -21.46 -3.62 -3.62
CA ALA A 280 -20.03 -3.57 -3.86
C ALA A 280 -19.25 -4.62 -3.03
N ALA A 281 -19.61 -4.77 -1.75
CA ALA A 281 -19.05 -5.79 -0.88
C ALA A 281 -19.31 -7.20 -1.42
N THR A 282 -20.53 -7.47 -1.90
CA THR A 282 -20.88 -8.75 -2.51
C THR A 282 -20.05 -8.99 -3.77
N ALA A 283 -19.91 -7.98 -4.63
CA ALA A 283 -19.08 -8.07 -5.83
C ALA A 283 -17.60 -8.31 -5.51
N LEU A 284 -17.05 -7.69 -4.47
CA LEU A 284 -15.68 -7.93 -3.99
C LEU A 284 -15.49 -9.35 -3.48
N VAL A 285 -16.40 -9.84 -2.64
CA VAL A 285 -16.36 -11.21 -2.11
C VAL A 285 -16.41 -12.22 -3.25
N LEU A 286 -17.23 -12.00 -4.28
CA LEU A 286 -17.36 -12.92 -5.40
C LEU A 286 -16.24 -12.78 -6.46
N SER A 287 -15.50 -11.66 -6.46
CA SER A 287 -14.49 -11.36 -7.48
C SER A 287 -13.45 -12.45 -7.74
N PRO A 288 -12.93 -13.20 -6.73
CA PRO A 288 -11.97 -14.28 -7.00
C PRO A 288 -12.53 -15.42 -7.86
N TRP A 289 -13.85 -15.58 -7.88
CA TRP A 289 -14.55 -16.65 -8.59
C TRP A 289 -15.17 -16.21 -9.91
N TYR A 290 -15.11 -14.93 -10.28
CA TYR A 290 -15.63 -14.46 -11.57
C TYR A 290 -14.98 -15.14 -12.77
N ARG A 291 -13.73 -15.59 -12.64
CA ARG A 291 -13.07 -16.40 -13.67
C ARG A 291 -13.81 -17.69 -14.05
N LEU A 292 -14.63 -18.24 -13.13
CA LEU A 292 -15.44 -19.44 -13.41
C LEU A 292 -16.58 -19.17 -14.37
N VAL A 293 -16.98 -17.90 -14.49
CA VAL A 293 -18.04 -17.43 -15.39
C VAL A 293 -17.45 -16.79 -16.64
N TYR A 294 -16.37 -16.02 -16.49
CA TYR A 294 -15.67 -15.36 -17.58
C TYR A 294 -14.16 -15.41 -17.34
N GLU A 295 -13.45 -16.20 -18.15
CA GLU A 295 -12.02 -16.53 -17.97
C GLU A 295 -11.11 -15.31 -17.80
N HIS A 296 -11.44 -14.19 -18.46
CA HIS A 296 -10.64 -12.96 -18.41
C HIS A 296 -10.89 -12.11 -17.14
N SER A 297 -11.86 -12.46 -16.29
CA SER A 297 -12.13 -11.80 -14.99
C SER A 297 -11.30 -12.40 -13.86
N ILE A 298 -10.00 -12.49 -14.07
CA ILE A 298 -9.07 -13.01 -13.08
C ILE A 298 -8.55 -11.89 -12.18
N LEU A 299 -8.30 -12.21 -10.91
CA LEU A 299 -7.49 -11.34 -10.06
C LEU A 299 -6.11 -11.22 -10.70
N TYR A 300 -5.76 -10.00 -11.11
CA TYR A 300 -4.50 -9.70 -11.79
C TYR A 300 -3.56 -8.98 -10.81
N PRO A 301 -2.66 -9.68 -10.09
CA PRO A 301 -1.76 -9.06 -9.13
C PRO A 301 -0.96 -7.87 -9.65
N PRO A 302 -0.45 -7.88 -10.91
CA PRO A 302 0.19 -6.71 -11.52
C PRO A 302 -0.65 -5.44 -11.52
N ALA A 303 -1.98 -5.57 -11.56
CA ALA A 303 -2.91 -4.43 -11.55
C ALA A 303 -2.85 -3.64 -10.23
N HIS A 304 -2.33 -4.21 -9.15
CA HIS A 304 -2.11 -3.49 -7.88
C HIS A 304 -1.04 -2.42 -8.06
N TYR A 305 0.03 -2.72 -8.80
CA TYR A 305 1.02 -1.71 -9.17
C TYR A 305 0.41 -0.68 -10.13
N LEU A 306 -0.37 -1.09 -11.13
CA LEU A 306 -0.98 -0.15 -12.08
C LEU A 306 -1.96 0.82 -11.41
N ALA A 307 -2.74 0.32 -10.45
CA ALA A 307 -3.73 1.12 -9.73
C ALA A 307 -3.14 2.18 -8.80
N ARG A 308 -1.84 2.10 -8.45
CA ARG A 308 -1.22 2.95 -7.42
C ARG A 308 -1.43 4.46 -7.67
N GLN A 309 -1.31 4.93 -8.91
CA GLN A 309 -1.46 6.36 -9.20
C GLN A 309 -2.90 6.85 -9.01
N ALA A 310 -3.87 6.09 -9.53
CA ALA A 310 -5.28 6.37 -9.33
C ALA A 310 -5.66 6.29 -7.84
N ALA A 311 -5.10 5.31 -7.12
CA ALA A 311 -5.28 5.16 -5.68
C ALA A 311 -4.73 6.37 -4.90
N GLY A 312 -3.60 6.94 -5.32
CA GLY A 312 -3.07 8.19 -4.77
C GLY A 312 -4.01 9.39 -4.96
N VAL A 313 -4.68 9.50 -6.12
CA VAL A 313 -5.70 10.55 -6.35
C VAL A 313 -6.91 10.33 -5.45
N VAL A 314 -7.40 9.09 -5.34
CA VAL A 314 -8.50 8.73 -4.42
C VAL A 314 -8.12 9.07 -2.98
N LEU A 315 -6.89 8.78 -2.58
CA LEU A 315 -6.36 9.15 -1.28
C LEU A 315 -6.39 10.68 -1.06
N ALA A 316 -5.92 11.47 -2.03
CA ALA A 316 -5.94 12.93 -1.94
C ALA A 316 -7.36 13.47 -1.74
N VAL A 317 -8.34 12.92 -2.46
CA VAL A 317 -9.76 13.26 -2.30
C VAL A 317 -10.26 12.92 -0.90
N LEU A 318 -9.98 11.72 -0.39
CA LEU A 318 -10.40 11.29 0.94
C LEU A 318 -9.76 12.13 2.06
N LEU A 319 -8.46 12.46 1.94
CA LEU A 319 -7.77 13.35 2.86
C LEU A 319 -8.33 14.78 2.81
N GLY A 320 -8.68 15.26 1.61
CA GLY A 320 -9.43 16.49 1.42
C GLY A 320 -10.76 16.46 2.15
N CYS A 321 -11.54 15.37 2.02
CA CYS A 321 -12.80 15.19 2.76
C CYS A 321 -12.60 15.22 4.27
N MET A 322 -11.53 14.61 4.81
CA MET A 322 -11.18 14.72 6.24
C MET A 322 -10.97 16.18 6.63
N TRP A 323 -10.18 16.92 5.85
CA TRP A 323 -9.88 18.32 6.14
C TRP A 323 -11.14 19.18 6.09
N LEU A 324 -11.94 19.07 5.03
CA LEU A 324 -13.19 19.81 4.87
C LEU A 324 -14.18 19.51 6.01
N HIS A 325 -14.27 18.24 6.43
CA HIS A 325 -15.12 17.83 7.55
C HIS A 325 -14.76 18.57 8.85
N VAL A 326 -13.47 18.70 9.15
CA VAL A 326 -13.00 19.40 10.36
C VAL A 326 -13.02 20.92 10.17
N ALA A 327 -12.78 21.41 8.95
CA ALA A 327 -12.73 22.84 8.69
C ALA A 327 -14.09 23.53 8.76
N TRP A 328 -15.13 22.87 8.27
CA TRP A 328 -16.51 23.37 8.27
C TRP A 328 -17.28 22.99 9.54
N GLN A 329 -16.69 23.16 10.73
CA GLN A 329 -17.41 22.90 11.97
C GLN A 329 -18.46 23.97 12.31
N HIS A 330 -18.18 25.24 12.03
CA HIS A 330 -19.00 26.37 12.46
C HIS A 330 -20.22 26.65 11.57
N ARG A 331 -20.07 26.51 10.24
CA ARG A 331 -21.15 26.68 9.26
C ARG A 331 -21.09 25.54 8.23
N PRO A 332 -21.42 24.31 8.63
CA PRO A 332 -21.35 23.16 7.74
C PRO A 332 -22.40 23.24 6.63
N PRO A 333 -22.03 22.97 5.37
CA PRO A 333 -22.96 22.50 4.35
C PRO A 333 -23.90 21.39 4.88
N GLU A 334 -25.09 21.28 4.29
CA GLU A 334 -26.12 20.30 4.71
C GLU A 334 -25.57 18.87 4.77
N VAL A 335 -24.75 18.47 3.78
CA VAL A 335 -24.13 17.14 3.73
C VAL A 335 -23.29 16.84 4.98
N PHE A 336 -22.48 17.78 5.46
CA PHE A 336 -21.67 17.56 6.67
C PHE A 336 -22.52 17.58 7.94
N THR A 337 -23.58 18.37 7.96
CA THR A 337 -24.56 18.37 9.07
C THR A 337 -25.21 17.00 9.19
N ILE A 338 -25.63 16.41 8.07
CA ILE A 338 -26.25 15.08 8.04
C ILE A 338 -25.23 13.99 8.38
N LEU A 339 -24.01 14.05 7.84
CA LEU A 339 -22.94 13.08 8.15
C LEU A 339 -22.61 13.03 9.64
N ARG A 340 -22.70 14.16 10.35
CA ARG A 340 -22.44 14.23 11.80
C ARG A 340 -23.56 13.66 12.65
N LEU A 341 -24.74 13.37 12.09
CA LEU A 341 -25.81 12.73 12.85
C LEU A 341 -25.33 11.37 13.39
N PRO A 342 -25.55 11.04 14.68
CA PRO A 342 -25.08 9.81 15.30
C PRO A 342 -25.43 8.54 14.51
N VAL A 343 -26.65 8.46 14.00
CA VAL A 343 -27.13 7.31 13.23
C VAL A 343 -26.42 7.19 11.88
N VAL A 344 -26.18 8.32 11.20
CA VAL A 344 -25.57 8.35 9.87
C VAL A 344 -24.07 8.06 9.98
N SER A 345 -23.37 8.69 10.91
CA SER A 345 -21.93 8.46 11.14
C SER A 345 -21.64 7.02 11.60
N ARG A 346 -22.46 6.45 12.50
CA ARG A 346 -22.34 5.04 12.89
C ARG A 346 -22.55 4.12 11.69
N ARG A 347 -23.56 4.39 10.85
CA ARG A 347 -23.82 3.63 9.63
C ARG A 347 -22.65 3.71 8.66
N LEU A 348 -22.05 4.89 8.48
CA LEU A 348 -20.85 5.08 7.67
C LEU A 348 -19.70 4.20 8.16
N VAL A 349 -19.41 4.20 9.47
CA VAL A 349 -18.36 3.33 10.02
C VAL A 349 -18.64 1.86 9.75
N LEU A 350 -19.89 1.42 9.95
CA LEU A 350 -20.28 0.03 9.72
C LEU A 350 -20.20 -0.36 8.23
N THR A 351 -20.64 0.51 7.32
CA THR A 351 -20.57 0.22 5.88
C THR A 351 -19.13 0.20 5.39
N MET A 352 -18.28 1.13 5.82
CA MET A 352 -16.86 1.11 5.47
C MET A 352 -16.14 -0.11 6.06
N THR A 353 -16.51 -0.53 7.27
CA THR A 353 -15.99 -1.76 7.89
C THR A 353 -16.41 -3.00 7.09
N ALA A 354 -17.67 -3.06 6.65
CA ALA A 354 -18.17 -4.16 5.81
C ALA A 354 -17.46 -4.19 4.45
N LEU A 355 -17.23 -3.03 3.84
CA LEU A 355 -16.47 -2.91 2.59
C LEU A 355 -15.03 -3.41 2.77
N LEU A 356 -14.37 -3.04 3.87
CA LEU A 356 -13.02 -3.51 4.20
C LEU A 356 -12.98 -5.04 4.36
N LEU A 357 -13.91 -5.61 5.11
CA LEU A 357 -14.00 -7.06 5.32
C LEU A 357 -14.20 -7.79 3.98
N ALA A 358 -15.03 -7.24 3.10
CA ALA A 358 -15.23 -7.78 1.76
C ALA A 358 -13.97 -7.66 0.88
N ALA A 359 -13.26 -6.52 0.95
CA ALA A 359 -12.02 -6.29 0.22
C ALA A 359 -10.86 -7.19 0.68
N ALA A 360 -10.90 -7.70 1.92
CA ALA A 360 -9.91 -8.65 2.42
C ALA A 360 -10.04 -10.04 1.79
N VAL A 361 -11.24 -10.44 1.33
CA VAL A 361 -11.46 -11.75 0.72
C VAL A 361 -10.57 -11.97 -0.52
N PRO A 362 -10.59 -11.10 -1.54
CA PRO A 362 -9.74 -11.31 -2.71
C PRO A 362 -8.24 -11.14 -2.40
N ASP A 363 -7.84 -10.35 -1.39
CA ASP A 363 -6.45 -10.29 -0.91
C ASP A 363 -5.98 -11.63 -0.31
N VAL A 364 -6.80 -12.27 0.52
CA VAL A 364 -6.51 -13.60 1.10
C VAL A 364 -6.41 -14.67 0.01
N VAL A 365 -7.35 -14.67 -0.95
CA VAL A 365 -7.33 -15.63 -2.06
C VAL A 365 -6.08 -15.44 -2.92
N LEU A 366 -5.72 -14.19 -3.25
CA LEU A 366 -4.52 -13.89 -4.02
C LEU A 366 -3.24 -14.32 -3.29
N THR A 367 -3.21 -14.16 -1.97
CA THR A 367 -2.10 -14.64 -1.12
C THR A 367 -1.99 -16.16 -1.12
N GLY A 368 -3.13 -16.88 -1.13
CA GLY A 368 -3.15 -18.33 -1.27
C GLY A 368 -2.59 -18.78 -2.62
N LEU A 369 -3.06 -18.19 -3.72
CA LEU A 369 -2.56 -18.48 -5.07
C LEU A 369 -1.05 -18.24 -5.21
N TRP A 370 -0.54 -17.18 -4.59
CA TRP A 370 0.90 -16.90 -4.52
C TRP A 370 1.68 -17.94 -3.72
N SER A 371 1.16 -18.36 -2.56
CA SER A 371 1.79 -19.38 -1.73
C SER A 371 1.89 -20.73 -2.47
N ASP A 372 0.86 -21.06 -3.25
CA ASP A 372 0.83 -22.23 -4.12
C ASP A 372 1.86 -22.11 -5.25
N TYR A 373 1.96 -20.93 -5.88
CA TYR A 373 2.97 -20.64 -6.91
C TYR A 373 4.40 -20.80 -6.36
N LEU A 374 4.72 -20.22 -5.21
CA LEU A 374 6.03 -20.38 -4.56
C LEU A 374 6.31 -21.85 -4.22
N THR A 375 5.30 -22.60 -3.78
CA THR A 375 5.45 -24.02 -3.46
C THR A 375 5.75 -24.86 -4.71
N ARG A 376 5.06 -24.60 -5.82
CA ARG A 376 5.33 -25.24 -7.12
C ARG A 376 6.73 -24.91 -7.61
N MET A 377 7.11 -23.64 -7.59
CA MET A 377 8.44 -23.21 -8.02
C MET A 377 9.55 -23.84 -7.16
N ARG A 378 9.40 -23.87 -5.83
CA ARG A 378 10.35 -24.54 -4.95
C ARG A 378 10.46 -26.03 -5.26
N THR A 379 9.33 -26.72 -5.44
CA THR A 379 9.32 -28.16 -5.77
C THR A 379 10.05 -28.45 -7.08
N LEU A 380 9.85 -27.59 -8.08
CA LEU A 380 10.52 -27.67 -9.37
C LEU A 380 12.04 -27.53 -9.22
N VAL A 381 12.49 -26.51 -8.48
CA VAL A 381 13.91 -26.19 -8.29
C VAL A 381 14.60 -27.27 -7.45
N ASP A 382 13.98 -27.70 -6.34
CA ASP A 382 14.55 -28.71 -5.45
C ASP A 382 14.70 -30.09 -6.13
N GLY A 383 13.84 -30.38 -7.12
CA GLY A 383 13.78 -31.65 -7.84
C GLY A 383 14.61 -31.74 -9.13
N ARG A 384 15.34 -30.69 -9.49
CA ARG A 384 16.12 -30.63 -10.75
C ARG A 384 17.57 -30.21 -10.49
N GLU A 385 18.37 -30.21 -11.55
CA GLU A 385 19.78 -29.79 -11.54
C GLU A 385 20.07 -28.85 -12.71
N GLY A 386 20.94 -27.88 -12.46
CA GLY A 386 21.40 -26.90 -13.46
C GLY A 386 20.38 -25.82 -13.80
N ALA A 387 20.62 -25.16 -14.94
CA ALA A 387 19.76 -24.10 -15.44
C ALA A 387 18.48 -24.66 -16.06
N ILE A 388 17.32 -24.27 -15.52
CA ILE A 388 16.00 -24.64 -16.03
C ILE A 388 15.47 -23.49 -16.88
N ARG A 389 15.14 -23.76 -18.15
CA ARG A 389 14.57 -22.73 -19.03
C ARG A 389 13.09 -22.50 -18.71
N ALA A 390 12.71 -21.25 -18.52
CA ALA A 390 11.34 -20.88 -18.15
C ALA A 390 10.30 -21.31 -19.21
N ARG A 391 10.65 -21.26 -20.51
CA ARG A 391 9.74 -21.69 -21.60
C ARG A 391 9.33 -23.16 -21.53
N GLU A 392 10.08 -23.99 -20.82
CA GLU A 392 9.85 -25.43 -20.69
C GLU A 392 8.99 -25.76 -19.47
N LEU A 393 8.50 -24.73 -18.78
CA LEU A 393 7.77 -24.85 -17.53
C LEU A 393 6.32 -24.38 -17.68
N PRO A 394 5.38 -25.07 -17.02
CA PRO A 394 4.00 -24.58 -16.91
C PRO A 394 3.87 -23.31 -16.07
N LEU A 395 4.96 -22.80 -15.48
CA LEU A 395 4.98 -21.55 -14.69
C LEU A 395 4.66 -20.31 -15.53
N LEU A 396 4.79 -20.38 -16.86
CA LEU A 396 4.40 -19.31 -17.79
C LEU A 396 2.98 -19.50 -18.36
N GLU A 397 2.30 -20.58 -17.97
CA GLU A 397 0.92 -20.87 -18.34
C GLU A 397 -0.05 -20.40 -17.25
N TRP A 398 -1.33 -20.28 -17.59
CA TRP A 398 -2.35 -19.94 -16.61
C TRP A 398 -2.54 -21.09 -15.60
N PRO A 399 -2.72 -20.80 -14.30
CA PRO A 399 -2.83 -19.48 -13.67
C PRO A 399 -1.50 -18.84 -13.24
N ASP A 400 -0.38 -19.58 -13.29
CA ASP A 400 0.91 -19.18 -12.73
C ASP A 400 1.56 -17.99 -13.45
N LYS A 401 1.20 -17.78 -14.72
CA LYS A 401 1.55 -16.60 -15.51
C LYS A 401 1.25 -15.26 -14.81
N LEU A 402 0.27 -15.24 -13.90
CA LEU A 402 -0.06 -14.05 -13.09
C LEU A 402 1.07 -13.58 -12.18
N PHE A 403 1.93 -14.51 -11.75
CA PHE A 403 2.96 -14.30 -10.76
C PHE A 403 4.37 -14.28 -11.35
N ALA A 404 4.53 -14.80 -12.57
CA ALA A 404 5.81 -14.85 -13.25
C ALA A 404 6.23 -13.48 -13.79
N GLN A 405 7.47 -13.09 -13.50
CA GLN A 405 8.19 -12.03 -14.21
C GLN A 405 9.58 -12.49 -14.58
N ASP A 406 9.94 -12.36 -15.84
CA ASP A 406 11.17 -12.92 -16.42
C ASP A 406 12.44 -12.52 -15.65
N TRP A 407 12.52 -11.25 -15.23
CA TRP A 407 13.68 -10.74 -14.48
C TRP A 407 13.71 -11.17 -13.01
N SER A 408 12.58 -11.63 -12.46
CA SER A 408 12.48 -12.08 -11.07
C SER A 408 12.76 -13.58 -10.89
N LEU A 409 12.55 -14.40 -11.94
CA LEU A 409 12.64 -15.86 -11.86
C LEU A 409 13.99 -16.36 -11.31
N PRO A 410 15.17 -15.85 -11.73
CA PRO A 410 16.44 -16.34 -11.20
C PRO A 410 16.58 -16.08 -9.70
N ALA A 411 16.40 -14.83 -9.27
CA ALA A 411 16.49 -14.43 -7.86
C ALA A 411 15.46 -15.16 -6.99
N MET A 412 14.21 -15.23 -7.45
CA MET A 412 13.14 -15.94 -6.74
C MET A 412 13.46 -17.42 -6.59
N SER A 413 13.89 -18.10 -7.65
CA SER A 413 14.27 -19.52 -7.60
C SER A 413 15.44 -19.78 -6.64
N ALA A 414 16.42 -18.87 -6.59
CA ALA A 414 17.54 -18.96 -5.67
C ALA A 414 17.13 -18.76 -4.21
N LEU A 415 16.25 -17.80 -3.93
CA LEU A 415 15.79 -17.47 -2.59
C LEU A 415 14.88 -18.54 -1.98
N ILE A 416 14.07 -19.25 -2.77
CA ILE A 416 13.12 -20.23 -2.26
C ILE A 416 13.65 -21.68 -2.22
N SER A 417 14.81 -21.93 -2.83
CA SER A 417 15.43 -23.25 -2.92
C SER A 417 15.85 -23.80 -1.56
N ARG A 418 15.61 -25.09 -1.33
CA ARG A 418 16.16 -25.86 -0.19
C ARG A 418 17.44 -26.58 -0.54
N THR A 419 17.81 -26.62 -1.82
CA THR A 419 19.09 -27.13 -2.31
C THR A 419 19.85 -25.99 -3.01
N PRO A 420 20.34 -24.98 -2.25
CA PRO A 420 21.02 -23.85 -2.85
C PRO A 420 22.19 -24.28 -3.75
N GLY A 421 22.34 -23.61 -4.89
CA GLY A 421 23.38 -23.92 -5.88
C GLY A 421 23.06 -25.11 -6.81
N ARG A 422 21.98 -25.87 -6.57
CA ARG A 422 21.67 -27.06 -7.38
C ARG A 422 20.97 -26.74 -8.69
N ALA A 423 19.93 -25.92 -8.68
CA ALA A 423 19.16 -25.56 -9.86
C ALA A 423 18.51 -24.18 -9.73
N TYR A 424 18.26 -23.52 -10.85
CA TYR A 424 17.63 -22.19 -10.90
C TYR A 424 16.82 -22.02 -12.18
N VAL A 425 15.85 -21.10 -12.16
CA VAL A 425 15.00 -20.82 -13.32
C VAL A 425 15.54 -19.61 -14.07
N LEU A 426 15.83 -19.77 -15.36
CA LEU A 426 16.21 -18.69 -16.26
C LEU A 426 15.07 -18.37 -17.21
N ALA A 427 14.72 -17.08 -17.32
CA ALA A 427 13.98 -16.60 -18.47
C ALA A 427 14.85 -16.70 -19.74
N ASP A 428 14.26 -17.10 -20.86
CA ASP A 428 14.93 -17.03 -22.15
C ASP A 428 15.08 -15.55 -22.52
N LYS A 429 16.27 -14.98 -22.27
CA LYS A 429 16.57 -13.59 -22.62
C LYS A 429 16.46 -13.41 -24.13
N ASP A 430 15.51 -12.58 -24.58
CA ASP A 430 15.54 -12.08 -25.97
C ASP A 430 16.61 -10.99 -26.15
N TYR A 431 17.20 -10.48 -25.05
CA TYR A 431 18.14 -9.35 -24.99
C TYR A 431 17.63 -8.06 -25.67
N LEU A 432 16.35 -8.02 -26.05
CA LEU A 432 15.66 -6.89 -26.67
C LEU A 432 14.83 -6.13 -25.63
N SER A 433 14.38 -6.82 -24.58
CA SER A 433 13.73 -6.23 -23.42
C SER A 433 14.76 -5.84 -22.35
N ASN A 434 14.94 -4.53 -22.12
CA ASN A 434 15.77 -4.05 -21.01
C ASN A 434 15.18 -4.51 -19.67
N PRO A 435 15.98 -5.12 -18.75
CA PRO A 435 15.54 -5.28 -17.37
C PRO A 435 15.23 -3.88 -16.81
N PRO A 436 14.18 -3.75 -15.99
CA PRO A 436 13.58 -2.45 -15.80
C PRO A 436 14.46 -1.45 -15.03
N PHE A 437 15.38 -1.92 -14.16
CA PHE A 437 16.04 -1.05 -13.17
C PHE A 437 17.55 -1.29 -12.97
N ASP A 438 18.01 -2.54 -12.95
CA ASP A 438 19.42 -2.91 -12.74
C ASP A 438 19.85 -3.91 -13.84
N PRO A 439 21.01 -3.73 -14.51
CA PRO A 439 21.57 -4.74 -15.41
C PRO A 439 21.69 -6.15 -14.79
N ALA A 440 21.82 -6.23 -13.45
CA ALA A 440 21.84 -7.48 -12.68
C ALA A 440 20.45 -8.10 -12.48
N CYS A 441 19.34 -7.35 -12.63
CA CYS A 441 18.00 -7.93 -12.60
C CYS A 441 17.85 -8.95 -13.75
N GLY A 442 17.37 -10.16 -13.42
CA GLY A 442 17.32 -11.27 -14.38
C GLY A 442 18.66 -11.97 -14.62
N THR A 443 19.69 -11.68 -13.83
CA THR A 443 20.89 -12.52 -13.69
C THR A 443 20.79 -13.38 -12.44
N LEU A 444 21.57 -14.46 -12.39
CA LEU A 444 21.66 -15.28 -11.18
C LEU A 444 22.44 -14.49 -10.12
N PRO A 445 21.85 -14.20 -8.94
CA PRO A 445 22.57 -13.50 -7.89
C PRO A 445 23.69 -14.37 -7.33
N HIS A 446 24.75 -13.75 -6.80
CA HIS A 446 25.92 -14.46 -6.29
C HIS A 446 25.64 -15.13 -4.94
N LEU A 447 24.76 -14.55 -4.11
CA LEU A 447 24.36 -14.93 -2.75
C LEU A 447 25.48 -15.61 -1.94
N PRO A 448 26.62 -14.93 -1.73
CA PRO A 448 27.76 -15.49 -1.02
C PRO A 448 27.36 -15.89 0.40
N GLY A 449 27.67 -17.13 0.79
CA GLY A 449 27.30 -17.66 2.11
C GLY A 449 25.87 -18.22 2.21
N TYR A 450 25.10 -18.20 1.13
CA TYR A 450 23.76 -18.81 1.02
C TYR A 450 23.76 -20.04 0.10
N GLY A 451 24.93 -20.59 -0.22
CA GLY A 451 25.10 -21.79 -1.03
C GLY A 451 25.07 -21.57 -2.54
N TRP A 452 25.11 -20.32 -2.99
CA TRP A 452 25.32 -19.91 -4.37
C TRP A 452 26.75 -19.36 -4.56
N GLY A 453 27.33 -19.50 -5.76
CA GLY A 453 28.65 -18.92 -6.08
C GLY A 453 29.89 -19.78 -5.75
N LYS A 454 29.76 -21.11 -5.72
CA LYS A 454 30.92 -22.03 -5.79
C LYS A 454 31.12 -22.60 -7.18
#